data_AF-A0AAU9PMU8-F1
#
_entry.id   AF-A0AAU9PMU8-F1
#
_cell.length_a   1.000
_cell.length_b   1.000
_cell.length_c   1.000
_cell.angle_alpha   90.00
_cell.angle_beta   90.00
_cell.angle_gamma   90.00
#
_symmetry.space_group_name_H-M   'P 1'
#
loop_
_entity.id
_entity.type
_entity.pdbx_description
1 polymer ?
#
loop_
_entity_poly.entity_id
_entity_poly.type
_entity_poly.pdbx_seq_one_letter_code
_entity_poly.pdbx_strand_id
1 'polypeptide(L)'
;MEARGQSSIAAARYTLPATRLSSEDILFCIDVDPESLIEMKNTSASGRPFTRLESIKQAILLFINAKLAINPDHRFAYSALGKTPFWLKKEFSSEVESAIAAFRAITVDSSAGHADLTHLFKVANHEAKKSRSQNRLLRVILIYCRSSVVPQHQWPTNQKLFTFDVVYLHDKPGTDNCPQKVYDGLVDALEQDDIDIPKSLTKKSPAPDSATPTPAAAAVADQECVPVSSQ
;
A
#
# COMPACT_ATOMS: atom_id res chain seq x y z
N MET A 1 21.69 58.79 -17.33
CA MET A 1 21.96 58.06 -16.08
C MET A 1 20.63 57.57 -15.54
N GLU A 2 20.23 56.36 -15.90
CA GLU A 2 19.06 55.68 -15.34
C GLU A 2 19.56 54.59 -14.39
N ALA A 3 19.08 54.59 -13.14
CA ALA A 3 19.28 53.51 -12.19
C ALA A 3 17.97 52.75 -12.01
N ARG A 4 17.89 51.55 -12.61
CA ARG A 4 16.79 50.59 -12.41
C ARG A 4 16.81 50.09 -10.97
N GLY A 5 15.71 50.29 -10.24
CA GLY A 5 15.44 49.57 -9.00
C GLY A 5 15.19 48.09 -9.29
N GLN A 6 16.06 47.23 -8.77
CA GLN A 6 15.87 45.78 -8.76
C GLN A 6 14.95 45.43 -7.58
N SER A 7 13.68 45.13 -7.85
CA SER A 7 12.83 44.43 -6.89
C SER A 7 13.21 42.94 -6.91
N SER A 8 13.98 42.50 -5.93
CA SER A 8 14.22 41.07 -5.71
C SER A 8 12.94 40.43 -5.16
N ILE A 9 12.18 39.76 -6.02
CA ILE A 9 11.12 38.85 -5.58
C ILE A 9 11.84 37.65 -4.96
N ALA A 10 11.94 37.65 -3.62
CA ALA A 10 12.40 36.47 -2.90
C ALA A 10 11.42 35.33 -3.20
N ALA A 11 11.87 34.33 -3.93
CA ALA A 11 11.09 33.12 -4.19
C ALA A 11 10.66 32.55 -2.84
N ALA A 12 9.35 32.57 -2.57
CA ALA A 12 8.78 31.97 -1.39
C ALA A 12 9.18 30.49 -1.38
N ARG A 13 10.09 30.12 -0.46
CA ARG A 13 10.50 28.73 -0.28
C ARG A 13 9.27 27.99 0.26
N TYR A 14 8.67 27.16 -0.59
CA TYR A 14 7.64 26.23 -0.17
C TYR A 14 8.17 25.41 1.01
N THR A 15 7.58 25.61 2.18
CA THR A 15 7.97 24.94 3.41
C THR A 15 6.80 24.05 3.81
N LEU A 16 6.98 22.73 3.69
CA LEU A 16 6.00 21.78 4.19
C LEU A 16 5.93 21.91 5.72
N PRO A 17 4.72 21.99 6.31
CA PRO A 17 4.58 21.93 7.76
C PRO A 17 5.25 20.66 8.28
N ALA A 18 6.06 20.77 9.33
CA ALA A 18 6.66 19.60 9.98
C ALA A 18 5.55 18.78 10.64
N THR A 19 5.01 17.81 9.90
CA THR A 19 4.06 16.82 10.43
C THR A 19 4.83 15.63 10.97
N ARG A 20 4.48 15.18 12.18
CA ARG A 20 4.93 13.89 12.66
C ARG A 20 4.28 12.82 11.79
N LEU A 21 5.08 12.02 11.10
CA LEU A 21 4.59 10.88 10.35
C LEU A 21 4.01 9.88 11.35
N SER A 22 2.74 9.54 11.19
CA SER A 22 2.04 8.60 12.06
C SER A 22 2.77 7.26 12.09
N SER A 23 2.90 6.67 13.27
CA SER A 23 3.44 5.31 13.38
C SER A 23 2.41 4.32 12.84
N GLU A 24 2.84 3.47 11.91
CA GLU A 24 1.98 2.48 11.22
C GLU A 24 2.34 1.07 11.66
N ASP A 25 1.31 0.25 11.79
CA ASP A 25 1.40 -1.20 11.73
C ASP A 25 1.10 -1.62 10.29
N ILE A 26 2.05 -2.28 9.64
CA ILE A 26 1.96 -2.65 8.22
C ILE A 26 1.90 -4.17 8.11
N LEU A 27 0.78 -4.70 7.63
CA LEU A 27 0.58 -6.11 7.36
C LEU A 27 0.82 -6.39 5.88
N PHE A 28 1.89 -7.13 5.57
CA PHE A 28 2.10 -7.67 4.23
C PHE A 28 1.34 -8.98 4.07
N CYS A 29 0.53 -9.09 3.01
CA CYS A 29 -0.08 -10.33 2.58
C CYS A 29 0.48 -10.73 1.22
N ILE A 30 1.22 -11.83 1.15
CA ILE A 30 1.95 -12.26 -0.06
C ILE A 30 1.24 -13.44 -0.70
N ASP A 31 0.80 -13.30 -1.95
CA ASP A 31 0.26 -14.42 -2.73
C ASP A 31 1.35 -15.46 -3.01
N VAL A 32 1.09 -16.71 -2.63
CA VAL A 32 2.03 -17.84 -2.74
C VAL A 32 1.63 -18.82 -3.83
N ASP A 33 0.82 -18.36 -4.79
CA ASP A 33 0.49 -19.10 -6.00
C ASP A 33 1.74 -19.47 -6.83
N PRO A 34 1.75 -20.59 -7.58
CA PRO A 34 2.84 -20.94 -8.48
C PRO A 34 3.26 -19.85 -9.47
N GLU A 35 2.37 -18.94 -9.86
CA GLU A 35 2.71 -17.77 -10.69
C GLU A 35 3.75 -16.85 -10.02
N SER A 36 3.91 -16.90 -8.69
CA SER A 36 4.97 -16.19 -7.96
C SER A 36 6.37 -16.78 -8.22
N LEU A 37 6.48 -18.01 -8.71
CA LEU A 37 7.76 -18.64 -9.06
C LEU A 37 8.20 -18.36 -10.50
N ILE A 38 7.36 -17.71 -11.31
CA ILE A 38 7.73 -17.35 -12.68
C ILE A 38 8.95 -16.43 -12.66
N GLU A 39 9.93 -16.76 -13.51
CA GLU A 39 11.14 -15.96 -13.67
C GLU A 39 10.82 -14.60 -14.27
N MET A 40 11.39 -13.56 -13.70
CA MET A 40 11.27 -12.22 -14.27
C MET A 40 12.19 -12.08 -15.48
N LYS A 41 11.73 -11.33 -16.49
CA LYS A 41 12.47 -11.10 -17.76
C LYS A 41 13.78 -10.33 -17.59
N ASN A 42 14.03 -9.78 -16.40
CA ASN A 42 15.26 -9.06 -16.08
C ASN A 42 16.17 -9.99 -15.27
N THR A 43 17.39 -10.21 -15.76
CA THR A 43 18.42 -10.93 -15.02
C THR A 43 18.86 -10.10 -13.81
N SER A 44 19.07 -10.76 -12.66
CA SER A 44 19.76 -10.17 -11.51
C SER A 44 21.10 -9.59 -11.94
N ALA A 45 21.66 -8.64 -11.18
CA ALA A 45 23.03 -8.12 -11.40
C ALA A 45 24.10 -9.25 -11.44
N SER A 46 23.78 -10.43 -10.90
CA SER A 46 24.60 -11.64 -10.92
C SER A 46 24.38 -12.55 -12.13
N GLY A 47 23.48 -12.20 -13.06
CA GLY A 47 23.08 -13.04 -14.20
C GLY A 47 22.22 -14.26 -13.83
N ARG A 48 21.92 -14.48 -12.54
CA ARG A 48 21.04 -15.57 -12.12
C ARG A 48 19.58 -15.25 -12.45
N PRO A 49 18.80 -16.25 -12.90
CA PRO A 49 17.35 -16.15 -12.96
C PRO A 49 16.78 -15.83 -11.59
N PHE A 50 15.75 -15.00 -11.56
CA PHE A 50 15.17 -14.49 -10.33
C PHE A 50 13.65 -14.47 -10.45
N THR A 51 12.98 -15.12 -9.52
CA THR A 51 11.52 -15.28 -9.55
C THR A 51 10.82 -14.03 -9.04
N ARG A 52 9.52 -13.89 -9.35
CA ARG A 52 8.70 -12.81 -8.77
C ARG A 52 8.73 -12.85 -7.24
N LEU A 53 8.62 -14.03 -6.64
CA LEU A 53 8.64 -14.21 -5.19
C LEU A 53 9.94 -13.69 -4.56
N GLU A 54 11.09 -13.97 -5.17
CA GLU A 54 12.34 -13.41 -4.67
C GLU A 54 12.38 -11.88 -4.82
N SER A 55 11.82 -11.34 -5.90
CA SER A 55 11.70 -9.88 -6.08
C SER A 55 10.80 -9.22 -5.07
N ILE A 56 9.69 -9.87 -4.74
CA ILE A 56 8.77 -9.43 -3.71
C ILE A 56 9.50 -9.38 -2.36
N LYS A 57 10.22 -10.43 -1.98
CA LYS A 57 11.01 -10.47 -0.74
C LYS A 57 12.01 -9.32 -0.67
N GLN A 58 12.77 -9.09 -1.75
CA GLN A 58 13.76 -7.99 -1.79
C GLN A 58 13.09 -6.61 -1.75
N ALA A 59 11.99 -6.41 -2.47
CA ALA A 59 11.24 -5.16 -2.47
C ALA A 59 10.66 -4.85 -1.09
N ILE A 60 10.11 -5.84 -0.39
CA ILE A 60 9.59 -5.65 0.98
C ILE A 60 10.74 -5.30 1.94
N LEU A 61 11.90 -5.97 1.85
CA LEU A 61 13.06 -5.63 2.69
C LEU A 61 13.53 -4.20 2.44
N LEU A 62 13.58 -3.74 1.19
CA LEU A 62 13.91 -2.35 0.86
C LEU A 62 12.87 -1.39 1.44
N PHE A 63 11.58 -1.70 1.29
CA PHE A 63 10.49 -0.90 1.83
C PHE A 63 10.56 -0.78 3.36
N ILE A 64 10.81 -1.88 4.08
CA ILE A 64 10.94 -1.89 5.53
C ILE A 64 12.09 -0.97 5.98
N ASN A 65 13.27 -1.13 5.37
CA ASN A 65 14.43 -0.30 5.69
C ASN A 65 14.15 1.19 5.43
N ALA A 66 13.51 1.51 4.30
CA ALA A 66 13.14 2.89 3.97
C ALA A 66 12.13 3.46 4.96
N LYS A 67 11.09 2.71 5.33
CA LYS A 67 10.07 3.15 6.30
C LYS A 67 10.67 3.33 7.69
N LEU A 68 11.50 2.41 8.16
CA LEU A 68 12.17 2.54 9.47
C LEU A 68 13.14 3.72 9.53
N ALA A 69 13.83 4.02 8.43
CA ALA A 69 14.68 5.21 8.33
C ALA A 69 13.89 6.51 8.45
N ILE A 70 12.63 6.52 7.98
CA ILE A 70 11.70 7.65 8.08
C ILE A 70 11.08 7.75 9.48
N ASN A 71 10.64 6.63 10.04
CA ASN A 71 10.11 6.55 11.40
C ASN A 71 10.40 5.14 11.99
N PRO A 72 11.29 5.05 13.00
CA PRO A 72 11.69 3.76 13.58
C PRO A 72 10.55 3.07 14.34
N ASP A 73 9.49 3.78 14.68
CA ASP A 73 8.34 3.21 15.37
C ASP A 73 7.44 2.39 14.44
N HIS A 74 7.64 2.36 13.12
CA HIS A 74 6.88 1.48 12.22
C HIS A 74 7.07 0.01 12.60
N ARG A 75 6.01 -0.79 12.53
CA ARG A 75 6.06 -2.23 12.81
C ARG A 75 5.44 -3.02 11.68
N PHE A 76 5.89 -4.25 11.50
CA PHE A 76 5.55 -5.09 10.36
C PHE A 76 5.12 -6.49 10.82
N ALA A 77 4.09 -7.02 10.17
CA ALA A 77 3.63 -8.40 10.29
C ALA A 77 3.44 -9.00 8.90
N TYR A 78 3.42 -10.32 8.81
CA TYR A 78 3.49 -11.03 7.53
C TYR A 78 2.49 -12.19 7.47
N SER A 79 1.69 -12.22 6.42
CA SER A 79 0.81 -13.32 6.04
C SER A 79 1.07 -13.73 4.61
N ALA A 80 0.61 -14.94 4.26
CA ALA A 80 0.61 -15.45 2.91
C ALA A 80 -0.83 -15.79 2.49
N LEU A 81 -1.09 -15.68 1.19
CA LEU A 81 -2.37 -15.99 0.56
C LEU A 81 -2.21 -17.25 -0.31
N GLY A 82 -2.66 -18.39 0.22
CA GLY A 82 -2.90 -19.61 -0.56
C GLY A 82 -4.37 -19.66 -0.99
N LYS A 83 -5.07 -20.77 -0.74
CA LYS A 83 -6.55 -20.78 -0.83
C LYS A 83 -7.20 -19.80 0.15
N THR A 84 -6.65 -19.71 1.36
CA THR A 84 -7.04 -18.74 2.39
C THR A 84 -5.78 -18.08 2.98
N PRO A 85 -5.91 -16.88 3.56
CA PRO A 85 -4.80 -16.21 4.24
C PRO A 85 -4.36 -16.98 5.49
N PHE A 86 -3.05 -17.14 5.67
CA PHE A 86 -2.42 -17.71 6.86
C PHE A 86 -1.21 -16.88 7.31
N TRP A 87 -0.85 -16.98 8.59
CA TRP A 87 0.23 -16.19 9.17
C TRP A 87 1.60 -16.80 8.87
N LEU A 88 2.53 -15.97 8.40
CA LEU A 88 3.97 -16.27 8.40
C LEU A 88 4.60 -15.80 9.71
N LYS A 89 4.18 -14.62 10.17
CA LYS A 89 4.60 -14.01 11.43
C LYS A 89 3.55 -12.99 11.87
N LYS A 90 2.87 -13.29 12.99
CA LYS A 90 1.72 -12.52 13.46
C LYS A 90 2.12 -11.30 14.28
N GLU A 91 3.19 -11.38 15.06
CA GLU A 91 3.59 -10.28 15.94
C GLU A 91 4.23 -9.14 15.15
N PHE A 92 3.63 -7.96 15.25
CA PHE A 92 4.18 -6.72 14.70
C PHE A 92 5.54 -6.39 15.34
N SER A 93 6.58 -6.29 14.52
CA SER A 93 7.95 -5.98 14.95
C SER A 93 8.60 -4.94 14.03
N SER A 94 9.52 -4.15 14.58
CA SER A 94 10.37 -3.21 13.83
C SER A 94 11.70 -3.84 13.39
N GLU A 95 11.95 -5.10 13.72
CA GLU A 95 13.19 -5.82 13.40
C GLU A 95 13.17 -6.36 11.97
N VAL A 96 14.23 -6.09 11.21
CA VAL A 96 14.39 -6.57 9.84
C VAL A 96 14.60 -8.09 9.81
N GLU A 97 15.25 -8.65 10.84
CA GLU A 97 15.46 -10.09 10.99
C GLU A 97 14.14 -10.88 11.07
N SER A 98 13.10 -10.28 11.67
CA SER A 98 11.76 -10.86 11.71
C SER A 98 11.18 -11.05 10.31
N ALA A 99 11.42 -10.09 9.39
CA ALA A 99 11.03 -10.19 7.99
C ALA A 99 11.76 -11.33 7.28
N ILE A 100 13.10 -11.38 7.45
CA ILE A 100 13.95 -12.41 6.84
C ILE A 100 13.51 -13.80 7.30
N ALA A 101 13.21 -13.97 8.59
CA ALA A 101 12.72 -15.23 9.14
C ALA A 101 11.35 -15.62 8.54
N ALA A 102 10.40 -14.68 8.45
CA ALA A 102 9.10 -14.91 7.84
C ALA A 102 9.21 -15.32 6.37
N PHE A 103 10.09 -14.68 5.60
CA PHE A 103 10.27 -14.95 4.17
C PHE A 103 10.96 -16.29 3.88
N ARG A 104 11.77 -16.79 4.81
CA ARG A 104 12.33 -18.16 4.72
C ARG A 104 11.27 -19.24 4.90
N ALA A 105 10.18 -18.95 5.61
CA ALA A 105 9.10 -19.88 5.86
C ALA A 105 8.05 -19.94 4.73
N ILE A 106 8.16 -19.07 3.71
CA ILE A 106 7.21 -19.06 2.59
C ILE A 106 7.39 -20.31 1.75
N THR A 107 6.32 -21.09 1.62
CA THR A 107 6.18 -22.21 0.70
C THR A 107 5.08 -21.91 -0.31
N VAL A 108 5.30 -22.32 -1.56
CA VAL A 108 4.32 -22.17 -2.64
C VAL A 108 3.19 -23.17 -2.46
N ASP A 109 1.96 -22.70 -2.65
CA ASP A 109 0.76 -23.49 -2.51
C ASP A 109 0.16 -23.79 -3.89
N SER A 110 0.42 -24.98 -4.40
CA SER A 110 -0.10 -25.44 -5.70
C SER A 110 -1.60 -25.78 -5.68
N SER A 111 -2.28 -25.66 -4.55
CA SER A 111 -3.73 -25.96 -4.43
C SER A 111 -4.64 -24.78 -4.82
N ALA A 112 -4.07 -23.74 -5.41
CA ALA A 112 -4.66 -22.43 -5.62
C ALA A 112 -5.70 -22.38 -6.76
N GLY A 113 -6.96 -22.75 -6.47
CA GLY A 113 -8.10 -22.47 -7.35
C GLY A 113 -8.90 -21.20 -6.98
N HIS A 114 -8.78 -20.74 -5.73
CA HIS A 114 -9.57 -19.61 -5.21
C HIS A 114 -8.70 -18.69 -4.36
N ALA A 115 -9.01 -17.39 -4.40
CA ALA A 115 -8.39 -16.36 -3.56
C ALA A 115 -9.49 -15.60 -2.81
N ASP A 116 -9.75 -15.98 -1.55
CA ASP A 116 -10.75 -15.31 -0.71
C ASP A 116 -10.08 -14.35 0.28
N LEU A 117 -10.30 -13.04 0.08
CA LEU A 117 -9.77 -11.98 0.94
C LEU A 117 -10.65 -11.71 2.17
N THR A 118 -11.82 -12.36 2.31
CA THR A 118 -12.73 -12.17 3.44
C THR A 118 -12.04 -12.39 4.78
N HIS A 119 -11.23 -13.45 4.90
CA HIS A 119 -10.52 -13.73 6.14
C HIS A 119 -9.41 -12.71 6.41
N LEU A 120 -8.73 -12.23 5.36
CA LEU A 120 -7.72 -11.17 5.47
C LEU A 120 -8.34 -9.90 6.03
N PHE A 121 -9.50 -9.48 5.50
CA PHE A 121 -10.19 -8.28 5.97
C PHE A 121 -10.72 -8.42 7.40
N LYS A 122 -11.21 -9.60 7.79
CA LYS A 122 -11.59 -9.89 9.19
C LYS A 122 -10.41 -9.71 10.14
N VAL A 123 -9.28 -10.30 9.79
CA VAL A 123 -8.03 -10.21 10.56
C VAL A 123 -7.52 -8.77 10.61
N ALA A 124 -7.47 -8.09 9.47
CA ALA A 124 -7.05 -6.70 9.38
C ALA A 124 -7.93 -5.79 10.25
N ASN A 125 -9.25 -5.95 10.21
CA ASN A 125 -10.14 -5.15 11.05
C ASN A 125 -9.92 -5.39 12.56
N HIS A 126 -9.60 -6.63 12.95
CA HIS A 126 -9.25 -6.93 14.34
C HIS A 126 -7.94 -6.25 14.75
N GLU A 127 -6.88 -6.40 13.96
CA GLU A 127 -5.59 -5.77 14.25
C GLU A 127 -5.69 -4.24 14.18
N ALA A 128 -6.54 -3.68 13.31
CA ALA A 128 -6.74 -2.25 13.19
C ALA A 128 -7.30 -1.62 14.47
N LYS A 129 -8.22 -2.31 15.15
CA LYS A 129 -8.74 -1.88 16.46
C LYS A 129 -7.63 -1.83 17.51
N LYS A 130 -6.71 -2.80 17.47
CA LYS A 130 -5.56 -2.89 18.38
C LYS A 130 -4.49 -1.85 18.05
N SER A 131 -4.20 -1.59 16.79
CA SER A 131 -3.30 -0.50 16.36
C SER A 131 -3.86 0.86 16.79
N ARG A 132 -5.17 1.08 16.61
CA ARG A 132 -5.84 2.33 16.98
C ARG A 132 -5.82 2.59 18.48
N SER A 133 -5.97 1.56 19.32
CA SER A 133 -5.85 1.73 20.78
C SER A 133 -4.43 2.13 21.22
N GLN A 134 -3.43 1.91 20.35
CA GLN A 134 -2.05 2.35 20.53
C GLN A 134 -1.73 3.65 19.77
N ASN A 135 -2.75 4.34 19.23
CA ASN A 135 -2.63 5.56 18.41
C ASN A 135 -1.79 5.34 17.13
N ARG A 136 -2.00 4.21 16.47
CA ARG A 136 -1.31 3.79 15.24
C ARG A 136 -2.32 3.48 14.15
N LEU A 137 -1.92 3.70 12.90
CA LEU A 137 -2.71 3.30 11.74
C LEU A 137 -2.37 1.85 11.37
N LEU A 138 -3.35 1.07 10.92
CA LEU A 138 -3.08 -0.20 10.26
C LEU A 138 -3.15 0.00 8.74
N ARG A 139 -2.12 -0.46 8.03
CA ARG A 139 -2.06 -0.56 6.57
C ARG A 139 -1.89 -2.01 6.18
N VAL A 140 -2.69 -2.50 5.25
CA VAL A 140 -2.55 -3.83 4.67
C VAL A 140 -2.06 -3.67 3.24
N ILE A 141 -0.94 -4.31 2.91
CA ILE A 141 -0.39 -4.33 1.55
C ILE A 141 -0.51 -5.75 1.00
N LEU A 142 -1.42 -5.96 0.06
CA LEU A 142 -1.57 -7.22 -0.67
C LEU A 142 -0.64 -7.22 -1.88
N ILE A 143 0.13 -8.29 -2.04
CA ILE A 143 0.96 -8.53 -3.22
C ILE A 143 0.36 -9.73 -3.95
N TYR A 144 -0.37 -9.46 -5.04
CA TYR A 144 -1.17 -10.46 -5.76
C TYR A 144 -0.48 -10.88 -7.05
N CYS A 145 -0.40 -12.19 -7.32
CA CYS A 145 0.35 -12.73 -8.45
C CYS A 145 -0.49 -13.54 -9.45
N ARG A 146 -1.72 -13.94 -9.10
CA ARG A 146 -2.58 -14.74 -9.98
C ARG A 146 -3.12 -13.90 -11.13
N SER A 147 -2.95 -14.36 -12.37
CA SER A 147 -3.45 -13.66 -13.57
C SER A 147 -4.76 -14.21 -14.12
N SER A 148 -5.24 -15.33 -13.57
CA SER A 148 -6.48 -16.01 -14.00
C SER A 148 -7.53 -16.16 -12.90
N VAL A 149 -7.21 -15.77 -11.67
CA VAL A 149 -8.11 -15.90 -10.51
C VAL A 149 -8.47 -14.51 -10.02
N VAL A 150 -9.75 -14.15 -10.12
CA VAL A 150 -10.26 -12.90 -9.54
C VAL A 150 -10.41 -13.10 -8.03
N PRO A 151 -9.86 -12.20 -7.19
CA PRO A 151 -10.06 -12.30 -5.76
C PRO A 151 -11.53 -12.09 -5.40
N GLN A 152 -12.02 -12.85 -4.44
CA GLN A 152 -13.38 -12.72 -3.92
C GLN A 152 -13.33 -12.21 -2.49
N HIS A 153 -14.34 -11.46 -2.08
CA HIS A 153 -14.52 -11.11 -0.68
C HIS A 153 -15.99 -10.86 -0.35
N GLN A 154 -16.35 -11.14 0.89
CA GLN A 154 -17.63 -10.81 1.49
C GLN A 154 -17.35 -9.95 2.72
N TRP A 155 -17.17 -8.65 2.48
CA TRP A 155 -16.86 -7.68 3.52
C TRP A 155 -17.78 -6.46 3.43
N PRO A 156 -18.40 -6.02 4.54
CA PRO A 156 -19.22 -4.82 4.53
C PRO A 156 -18.36 -3.56 4.31
N THR A 157 -18.79 -2.69 3.39
CA THR A 157 -18.17 -1.38 3.04
C THR A 157 -17.99 -0.43 4.23
N ASN A 158 -18.71 -0.63 5.33
CA ASN A 158 -18.91 0.40 6.35
C ASN A 158 -17.96 0.25 7.55
N GLN A 159 -16.94 -0.62 7.47
CA GLN A 159 -16.17 -1.08 8.63
C GLN A 159 -14.66 -1.25 8.42
N LYS A 160 -14.06 -0.61 7.42
CA LYS A 160 -12.61 -0.69 7.23
C LYS A 160 -11.92 0.34 8.14
N LEU A 161 -11.30 -0.17 9.21
CA LEU A 161 -10.50 0.62 10.15
C LEU A 161 -9.02 0.72 9.74
N PHE A 162 -8.69 0.26 8.53
CA PHE A 162 -7.35 0.13 8.00
C PHE A 162 -7.32 0.61 6.55
N THR A 163 -6.15 1.00 6.05
CA THR A 163 -5.94 1.27 4.63
C THR A 163 -5.56 -0.01 3.90
N PHE A 164 -6.05 -0.21 2.68
CA PHE A 164 -5.71 -1.38 1.86
C PHE A 164 -4.98 -0.93 0.59
N ASP A 165 -3.77 -1.42 0.38
CA ASP A 165 -3.00 -1.21 -0.85
C ASP A 165 -2.80 -2.54 -1.56
N VAL A 166 -2.75 -2.49 -2.89
CA VAL A 166 -2.52 -3.69 -3.72
C VAL A 166 -1.36 -3.43 -4.68
N VAL A 167 -0.41 -4.37 -4.71
CA VAL A 167 0.58 -4.50 -5.77
C VAL A 167 0.22 -5.73 -6.60
N TYR A 168 -0.16 -5.51 -7.86
CA TYR A 168 -0.54 -6.58 -8.77
C TYR A 168 0.60 -6.89 -9.75
N LEU A 169 1.09 -8.13 -9.73
CA LEU A 169 2.16 -8.62 -10.60
C LEU A 169 1.59 -9.68 -11.53
N HIS A 170 1.67 -9.45 -12.84
CA HIS A 170 1.13 -10.39 -13.83
C HIS A 170 1.92 -10.34 -15.14
N ASP A 171 1.78 -11.40 -15.95
CA ASP A 171 2.22 -11.37 -17.35
C ASP A 171 1.20 -10.68 -18.24
N LYS A 172 1.62 -10.36 -19.46
CA LYS A 172 0.70 -9.86 -20.49
C LYS A 172 -0.46 -10.86 -20.71
N PRO A 173 -1.64 -10.36 -21.10
CA PRO A 173 -2.76 -11.22 -21.48
C PRO A 173 -2.35 -12.27 -22.53
N GLY A 174 -2.84 -13.49 -22.36
CA GLY A 174 -2.65 -14.66 -23.20
C GLY A 174 -3.92 -15.50 -23.27
N THR A 175 -3.82 -16.73 -23.75
CA THR A 175 -4.98 -17.62 -23.91
C THR A 175 -5.54 -18.13 -22.59
N ASP A 176 -4.67 -18.27 -21.58
CA ASP A 176 -4.98 -18.94 -20.32
C ASP A 176 -5.11 -17.97 -19.13
N ASN A 177 -5.01 -16.66 -19.37
CA ASN A 177 -5.14 -15.63 -18.35
C ASN A 177 -5.94 -14.41 -18.78
N CYS A 178 -6.47 -13.68 -17.78
CA CYS A 178 -7.26 -12.48 -18.02
C CYS A 178 -6.96 -11.44 -16.93
N PRO A 179 -5.75 -10.83 -16.95
CA PRO A 179 -5.31 -9.94 -15.89
C PRO A 179 -6.18 -8.68 -15.76
N GLN A 180 -6.87 -8.26 -16.82
CA GLN A 180 -7.83 -7.16 -16.74
C GLN A 180 -8.98 -7.49 -15.77
N LYS A 181 -9.59 -8.69 -15.88
CA LYS A 181 -10.67 -9.10 -14.97
C LYS A 181 -10.20 -9.18 -13.52
N VAL A 182 -8.94 -9.60 -13.32
CA VAL A 182 -8.33 -9.65 -11.99
C VAL A 182 -8.09 -8.25 -11.45
N TYR A 183 -7.56 -7.35 -12.28
CA TYR A 183 -7.36 -5.94 -11.93
C TYR A 183 -8.68 -5.29 -11.52
N ASP A 184 -9.74 -5.47 -12.32
CA ASP A 184 -11.07 -4.92 -12.02
C ASP A 184 -11.56 -5.41 -10.64
N GLY A 185 -11.43 -6.71 -10.34
CA GLY A 185 -11.80 -7.24 -9.01
C GLY A 185 -10.92 -6.77 -7.85
N LEU A 186 -9.65 -6.42 -8.11
CA LEU A 186 -8.77 -5.80 -7.11
C LEU A 186 -9.16 -4.34 -6.86
N VAL A 187 -9.54 -3.60 -7.92
CA VAL A 187 -10.07 -2.23 -7.81
C VAL A 187 -11.38 -2.22 -7.05
N ASP A 188 -12.31 -3.14 -7.35
CA ASP A 188 -13.56 -3.30 -6.60
C ASP A 188 -13.31 -3.52 -5.10
N ALA A 189 -12.24 -4.26 -4.75
CA ALA A 189 -11.87 -4.49 -3.36
C ALA A 189 -11.27 -3.23 -2.67
N LEU A 190 -10.67 -2.32 -3.44
CA LEU A 190 -10.09 -1.03 -3.01
C LEU A 190 -11.17 0.06 -2.88
N GLU A 191 -12.04 0.23 -3.88
CA GLU A 191 -13.04 1.33 -3.93
C GLU A 191 -14.07 1.28 -2.80
N GLN A 192 -14.18 0.15 -2.12
CA GLN A 192 -14.95 0.05 -0.88
C GLN A 192 -14.36 0.85 0.31
N ASP A 193 -13.19 1.48 0.16
CA ASP A 193 -12.51 2.29 1.18
C ASP A 193 -12.98 3.75 1.22
N ASP A 194 -13.59 4.28 0.15
CA ASP A 194 -13.90 5.72 0.01
C ASP A 194 -15.24 6.17 0.65
N ILE A 195 -15.89 5.30 1.43
CA ILE A 195 -17.14 5.66 2.13
C ILE A 195 -16.84 6.09 3.58
N ASP A 196 -16.50 7.37 3.69
CA ASP A 196 -16.71 8.27 4.83
C ASP A 196 -15.89 8.00 6.12
N ILE A 197 -14.64 8.51 6.16
CA ILE A 197 -13.92 8.71 7.43
C ILE A 197 -14.66 9.78 8.24
N PRO A 198 -15.20 9.49 9.44
CA PRO A 198 -15.85 10.50 10.26
C PRO A 198 -14.83 11.59 10.62
N LYS A 199 -15.17 12.85 10.31
CA LYS A 199 -14.39 14.07 10.64
C LYS A 199 -14.16 14.32 12.15
N SER A 200 -14.39 13.33 13.01
CA SER A 200 -14.33 13.46 14.47
C SER A 200 -12.92 13.55 15.05
N LEU A 201 -11.85 13.47 14.25
CA LEU A 201 -10.48 13.67 14.71
C LEU A 201 -9.83 15.01 14.30
N THR A 202 -10.51 15.88 13.56
CA THR A 202 -10.08 17.28 13.44
C THR A 202 -10.62 18.08 14.62
N LYS A 203 -9.78 18.23 15.65
CA LYS A 203 -10.03 19.13 16.78
C LYS A 203 -10.37 20.54 16.23
N LYS A 204 -11.57 21.01 16.58
CA LYS A 204 -12.14 22.30 16.17
C LYS A 204 -11.40 23.42 16.91
N SER A 205 -10.56 24.19 16.21
CA SER A 205 -10.12 25.50 16.70
C SER A 205 -11.16 26.57 16.34
N PRO A 206 -11.42 27.58 17.19
CA PRO A 206 -12.37 28.62 16.87
C PRO A 206 -11.80 29.60 15.84
N ALA A 207 -12.65 30.02 14.91
CA ALA A 207 -12.37 31.01 13.87
C ALA A 207 -12.40 32.46 14.44
N PRO A 208 -11.75 33.40 13.74
CA PRO A 208 -12.28 34.76 13.63
C PRO A 208 -12.66 35.11 12.19
N ASP A 209 -13.71 35.93 12.11
CA ASP A 209 -14.44 36.35 10.91
C ASP A 209 -13.64 37.15 9.88
N SER A 210 -14.01 36.97 8.60
CA SER A 210 -14.59 37.99 7.70
C SER A 210 -14.00 38.12 6.29
N ALA A 211 -14.93 38.27 5.34
CA ALA A 211 -14.90 38.91 4.01
C ALA A 211 -14.52 38.10 2.74
N THR A 212 -15.48 38.11 1.82
CA THR A 212 -15.64 37.57 0.44
C THR A 212 -15.16 38.57 -0.65
N PRO A 213 -15.31 38.35 -1.99
CA PRO A 213 -14.89 37.24 -2.88
C PRO A 213 -14.30 37.68 -4.28
N THR A 214 -13.92 36.68 -5.12
CA THR A 214 -13.87 36.60 -6.64
C THR A 214 -12.70 37.23 -7.47
N PRO A 215 -12.46 36.85 -8.76
CA PRO A 215 -12.19 35.51 -9.36
C PRO A 215 -11.08 35.48 -10.48
N ALA A 216 -10.80 34.28 -11.04
CA ALA A 216 -10.51 33.96 -12.47
C ALA A 216 -9.16 33.30 -12.89
N ALA A 217 -9.32 32.15 -13.59
CA ALA A 217 -8.57 31.57 -14.73
C ALA A 217 -7.09 31.14 -14.57
N ALA A 218 -6.51 30.14 -15.27
CA ALA A 218 -6.91 28.94 -16.02
C ALA A 218 -5.61 28.23 -16.51
N ALA A 219 -5.56 26.88 -16.51
CA ALA A 219 -4.78 25.90 -17.32
C ALA A 219 -3.24 26.11 -17.56
N VAL A 220 -2.34 25.13 -17.78
CA VAL A 220 -2.34 23.85 -18.54
C VAL A 220 -1.18 22.93 -18.03
N ALA A 221 -1.37 21.62 -18.28
CA ALA A 221 -0.61 20.37 -18.07
C ALA A 221 0.93 20.31 -18.22
N ASP A 222 1.59 19.35 -17.53
CA ASP A 222 2.00 18.05 -18.14
C ASP A 222 2.68 17.04 -17.15
N GLN A 223 2.37 15.74 -17.36
CA GLN A 223 3.13 14.50 -17.05
C GLN A 223 2.96 13.78 -15.67
N GLU A 224 2.17 12.68 -15.65
CA GLU A 224 1.97 11.77 -14.49
C GLU A 224 2.61 10.38 -14.68
N CYS A 225 3.44 9.97 -13.71
CA CYS A 225 3.51 8.60 -13.21
C CYS A 225 2.36 8.43 -12.20
N VAL A 226 1.55 7.37 -12.30
CA VAL A 226 0.37 7.20 -11.41
C VAL A 226 0.68 6.19 -10.30
N PRO A 227 1.04 6.64 -9.07
CA PRO A 227 0.75 5.89 -7.87
C PRO A 227 -0.76 5.97 -7.59
N VAL A 228 -1.43 4.83 -7.40
CA VAL A 228 -2.80 4.84 -6.88
C VAL A 228 -2.70 5.16 -5.39
N SER A 229 -3.07 6.39 -5.03
CA SER A 229 -3.32 6.82 -3.65
C SER A 229 -4.64 7.57 -3.67
N SER A 230 -5.68 6.99 -3.09
CA SER A 230 -6.99 7.62 -2.98
C SER A 230 -6.91 8.86 -2.08
N GLN A 231 -7.53 9.95 -2.54
CA GLN A 231 -7.80 11.18 -1.79
C GLN A 231 -9.10 11.08 -1.01
#